data_AF-A0A3P8WRK7-F1
#
_entry.id   AF-A0A3P8WRK7-F1
#
_cell.length_a   1.000
_cell.length_b   1.000
_cell.length_c   1.000
_cell.angle_alpha   90.00
_cell.angle_beta   90.00
_cell.angle_gamma   90.00
#
_symmetry.space_group_name_H-M   'P 1'
#
loop_
_entity.id
_entity.type
_entity.pdbx_description
1 polymer ?
#
loop_
_entity_poly.entity_id
_entity_poly.type
_entity_poly.pdbx_seq_one_letter_code
_entity_poly.pdbx_strand_id
1 'polypeptide(L)'
;MASKRSFPDSFIDEDPQKALEALNEALQEDADNAAWLCQRAFAHILLKNYSSAVEDAKKAHQLNTSLPLAFMRTGIAEYYLNHFESAHAAFTQGQQLDDSDKSYEIWIKRCEEMMGDQTQNCVDKQTPAAPLVKHDWYQTESQVIVTLMAKNVPKDGVSVKFTERELNAIIQLASGEDFIFHLDLLHPINPEQSNFKILSSKVEIKMKKTDVIRWEKLEGEGQESHIKHFNPDGVWRYSPEHQLDGCSKENSGNEPSRQC
;
A
#
# COMPACT_ATOMS: atom_id res chain seq x y z
N MET A 1 -10.56 -28.49 -31.27
CA MET A 1 -9.42 -28.23 -30.38
C MET A 1 -9.57 -26.80 -29.91
N ALA A 2 -9.97 -26.57 -28.66
CA ALA A 2 -10.07 -25.22 -28.13
C ALA A 2 -8.64 -24.68 -28.00
N SER A 3 -8.29 -23.66 -28.76
CA SER A 3 -7.04 -22.92 -28.55
C SER A 3 -7.03 -22.49 -27.08
N LYS A 4 -6.06 -22.98 -26.29
CA LYS A 4 -5.86 -22.53 -24.92
C LYS A 4 -5.69 -21.02 -24.95
N ARG A 5 -6.72 -20.26 -24.56
CA ARG A 5 -6.63 -18.81 -24.39
C ARG A 5 -5.55 -18.55 -23.33
N SER A 6 -4.56 -17.76 -23.70
CA SER A 6 -3.44 -17.39 -22.84
C SER A 6 -3.33 -15.88 -22.82
N PHE A 7 -3.13 -15.32 -21.63
CA PHE A 7 -3.04 -13.88 -21.40
C PHE A 7 -1.64 -13.59 -20.88
N PRO A 8 -0.66 -13.29 -21.76
CA PRO A 8 0.68 -12.94 -21.33
C PRO A 8 0.68 -11.54 -20.71
N ASP A 9 1.66 -11.26 -19.84
CA ASP A 9 1.79 -9.97 -19.16
C ASP A 9 1.87 -8.81 -20.18
N SER A 10 2.57 -9.00 -21.30
CA SER A 10 2.67 -8.00 -22.38
C SER A 10 1.33 -7.57 -22.98
N PHE A 11 0.33 -8.47 -23.00
CA PHE A 11 -1.01 -8.12 -23.48
C PHE A 11 -1.75 -7.22 -22.48
N ILE A 12 -1.47 -7.41 -21.18
CA ILE A 12 -2.10 -6.65 -20.10
C ILE A 12 -1.43 -5.27 -19.97
N ASP A 13 -0.11 -5.20 -20.14
CA ASP A 13 0.63 -3.93 -20.17
C ASP A 13 0.22 -3.01 -21.34
N GLU A 14 -0.08 -3.58 -22.52
CA GLU A 14 -0.49 -2.80 -23.70
C GLU A 14 -1.86 -2.13 -23.51
N ASP A 15 -2.86 -2.90 -23.06
CA ASP A 15 -4.21 -2.39 -22.82
C ASP A 15 -4.87 -3.16 -21.65
N PRO A 16 -4.72 -2.66 -20.42
CA PRO A 16 -5.22 -3.36 -19.24
C PRO A 16 -6.75 -3.43 -19.20
N GLN A 17 -7.45 -2.48 -19.82
CA GLN A 17 -8.91 -2.47 -19.85
C GLN A 17 -9.44 -3.56 -20.78
N LYS A 18 -8.89 -3.64 -22.00
CA LYS A 18 -9.23 -4.70 -22.96
C LYS A 18 -8.83 -6.07 -22.43
N ALA A 19 -7.69 -6.17 -21.75
CA ALA A 19 -7.27 -7.41 -21.13
C ALA A 19 -8.22 -7.86 -20.03
N LEU A 20 -8.69 -6.92 -19.20
CA LEU A 20 -9.69 -7.19 -18.16
C LEU A 20 -11.00 -7.75 -18.75
N GLU A 21 -11.49 -7.16 -19.84
CA GLU A 21 -12.70 -7.65 -20.53
C GLU A 21 -12.51 -9.08 -21.04
N ALA A 22 -11.40 -9.35 -21.73
CA ALA A 22 -11.12 -10.68 -22.26
C ALA A 22 -10.90 -11.74 -21.16
N LEU A 23 -10.30 -11.34 -20.02
CA LEU A 23 -10.14 -12.20 -18.85
C LEU A 23 -11.47 -12.46 -18.15
N ASN A 24 -12.38 -11.49 -18.10
CA ASN A 24 -13.73 -11.68 -17.60
C ASN A 24 -14.52 -12.68 -18.45
N GLU A 25 -14.43 -12.58 -19.77
CA GLU A 25 -15.05 -13.56 -20.69
C GLU A 25 -14.45 -14.96 -20.49
N ALA A 26 -13.12 -15.07 -20.40
CA ALA A 26 -12.47 -16.36 -20.19
C ALA A 26 -12.87 -17.01 -18.85
N LEU A 27 -12.95 -16.22 -17.78
CA LEU A 27 -13.37 -16.71 -16.46
C LEU A 27 -14.86 -17.06 -16.38
N GLN A 28 -15.70 -16.69 -17.37
CA GLN A 28 -17.05 -17.25 -17.48
C GLN A 28 -17.04 -18.71 -17.97
N GLU A 29 -16.02 -19.10 -18.74
CA GLU A 29 -15.86 -20.47 -19.24
C GLU A 29 -15.19 -21.38 -18.20
N ASP A 30 -14.20 -20.85 -17.47
CA ASP A 30 -13.49 -21.55 -16.39
C ASP A 30 -13.21 -20.58 -15.23
N ALA A 31 -14.15 -20.54 -14.27
CA ALA A 31 -14.13 -19.59 -13.16
C ALA A 31 -13.04 -19.87 -12.11
N ASP A 32 -12.45 -21.06 -12.13
CA ASP A 32 -11.45 -21.53 -11.18
C ASP A 32 -10.06 -21.69 -11.82
N ASN A 33 -9.85 -20.99 -12.94
CA ASN A 33 -8.54 -20.90 -13.55
C ASN A 33 -7.63 -19.95 -12.76
N ALA A 34 -6.77 -20.51 -11.91
CA ALA A 34 -5.85 -19.75 -11.06
C ALA A 34 -4.95 -18.78 -11.85
N ALA A 35 -4.50 -19.17 -13.05
CA ALA A 35 -3.64 -18.31 -13.88
C ALA A 35 -4.40 -17.09 -14.41
N TRP A 36 -5.63 -17.29 -14.90
CA TRP A 36 -6.45 -16.17 -15.39
C TRP A 36 -6.90 -15.23 -14.27
N LEU A 37 -7.25 -15.77 -13.10
CA LEU A 37 -7.51 -14.94 -11.91
C LEU A 37 -6.30 -14.11 -11.53
N CYS A 38 -5.11 -14.71 -11.54
CA CYS A 38 -3.87 -13.99 -11.30
C CYS A 38 -3.70 -12.87 -12.33
N GLN A 39 -3.89 -13.14 -13.63
CA GLN A 39 -3.76 -12.13 -14.70
C GLN A 39 -4.81 -11.03 -14.60
N ARG A 40 -6.02 -11.36 -14.16
CA ARG A 40 -7.08 -10.38 -13.92
C ARG A 40 -6.72 -9.47 -12.75
N ALA A 41 -6.11 -10.01 -11.68
CA ALA A 41 -5.57 -9.21 -10.60
C ALA A 41 -4.51 -8.21 -11.09
N PHE A 42 -3.65 -8.61 -12.03
CA PHE A 42 -2.65 -7.70 -12.61
C PHE A 42 -3.29 -6.56 -13.41
N ALA A 43 -4.27 -6.88 -14.27
CA ALA A 43 -5.04 -5.86 -14.98
C ALA A 43 -5.73 -4.90 -14.01
N HIS A 44 -6.33 -5.41 -12.92
CA HIS A 44 -6.92 -4.59 -11.87
C HIS A 44 -5.89 -3.69 -11.17
N ILE A 45 -4.67 -4.15 -10.90
CA ILE A 45 -3.59 -3.33 -10.32
C ILE A 45 -3.24 -2.16 -11.26
N LEU A 46 -3.04 -2.43 -12.55
CA LEU A 46 -2.73 -1.38 -13.53
C LEU A 46 -3.87 -0.35 -13.66
N LEU A 47 -5.12 -0.80 -13.49
CA LEU A 47 -6.31 0.05 -13.45
C LEU A 47 -6.58 0.69 -12.08
N LYS A 48 -5.72 0.47 -11.09
CA LYS A 48 -5.85 0.96 -9.70
C LYS A 48 -7.08 0.46 -8.94
N ASN A 49 -7.66 -0.66 -9.39
CA ASN A 49 -8.77 -1.35 -8.76
C ASN A 49 -8.25 -2.35 -7.72
N TYR A 50 -7.55 -1.87 -6.70
CA TYR A 50 -6.75 -2.71 -5.80
C TYR A 50 -7.60 -3.71 -4.99
N SER A 51 -8.79 -3.33 -4.54
CA SER A 51 -9.68 -4.24 -3.79
C SER A 51 -10.03 -5.50 -4.60
N SER A 52 -10.42 -5.31 -5.87
CA SER A 52 -10.72 -6.43 -6.78
C SER A 52 -9.48 -7.26 -7.12
N ALA A 53 -8.31 -6.62 -7.23
CA ALA A 53 -7.05 -7.32 -7.44
C ALA A 53 -6.71 -8.26 -6.26
N VAL A 54 -6.93 -7.82 -5.02
CA VAL A 54 -6.72 -8.63 -3.82
C VAL A 54 -7.63 -9.85 -3.81
N GLU A 55 -8.91 -9.68 -4.15
CA GLU A 55 -9.87 -10.79 -4.20
C GLU A 55 -9.45 -11.85 -5.22
N ASP A 56 -9.09 -11.43 -6.44
CA ASP A 56 -8.65 -12.32 -7.50
C ASP A 56 -7.34 -13.03 -7.18
N ALA A 57 -6.35 -12.31 -6.64
CA ALA A 57 -5.06 -12.88 -6.28
C ALA A 57 -5.16 -13.88 -5.12
N LYS A 58 -5.99 -13.59 -4.10
CA LYS A 58 -6.27 -14.53 -3.01
C LYS A 58 -7.02 -15.76 -3.50
N LYS A 59 -8.00 -15.60 -4.41
CA LYS A 59 -8.69 -16.75 -5.03
C LYS A 59 -7.72 -17.59 -5.86
N ALA A 60 -6.86 -16.97 -6.66
CA ALA A 60 -5.83 -17.67 -7.43
C ALA A 60 -4.90 -18.50 -6.53
N HIS A 61 -4.49 -17.96 -5.39
CA HIS A 61 -3.69 -18.67 -4.40
C HIS A 61 -4.42 -19.87 -3.78
N GLN A 62 -5.71 -19.73 -3.44
CA GLN A 62 -6.51 -20.84 -2.91
C GLN A 62 -6.60 -22.01 -3.88
N LEU A 63 -6.63 -21.72 -5.19
CA LEU A 63 -6.73 -22.71 -6.26
C LEU A 63 -5.37 -23.30 -6.62
N ASN A 64 -4.31 -22.50 -6.55
CA ASN A 64 -2.94 -22.95 -6.76
C ASN A 64 -1.99 -22.30 -5.74
N THR A 65 -1.64 -23.08 -4.73
CA THR A 65 -0.77 -22.65 -3.62
C THR A 65 0.67 -22.37 -4.07
N SER A 66 1.10 -22.92 -5.22
CA SER A 66 2.47 -22.81 -5.73
C SER A 66 2.62 -21.71 -6.80
N LEU A 67 1.97 -20.56 -6.59
CA LEU A 67 2.02 -19.43 -7.53
C LEU A 67 2.60 -18.18 -6.84
N PRO A 68 3.93 -17.96 -6.91
CA PRO A 68 4.58 -16.78 -6.32
C PRO A 68 3.97 -15.46 -6.80
N LEU A 69 3.62 -15.35 -8.09
CA LEU A 69 2.98 -14.15 -8.65
C LEU A 69 1.69 -13.74 -7.92
N ALA A 70 0.91 -14.69 -7.41
CA ALA A 70 -0.31 -14.36 -6.68
C ALA A 70 0.01 -13.60 -5.40
N PHE A 71 1.10 -13.94 -4.71
CA PHE A 71 1.60 -13.21 -3.56
C PHE A 71 2.16 -11.85 -3.93
N MET A 72 2.94 -11.76 -5.00
CA MET A 72 3.44 -10.48 -5.52
C MET A 72 2.27 -9.52 -5.81
N ARG A 73 1.26 -9.98 -6.55
CA ARG A 73 0.08 -9.17 -6.93
C ARG A 73 -0.77 -8.82 -5.71
N THR A 74 -0.94 -9.73 -4.75
CA THR A 74 -1.62 -9.45 -3.47
C THR A 74 -0.87 -8.37 -2.69
N GLY A 75 0.44 -8.51 -2.53
CA GLY A 75 1.26 -7.55 -1.79
C GLY A 75 1.22 -6.16 -2.40
N ILE A 76 1.32 -6.05 -3.73
CA ILE A 76 1.25 -4.76 -4.43
C ILE A 76 -0.13 -4.11 -4.20
N ALA A 77 -1.21 -4.88 -4.36
CA ALA A 77 -2.55 -4.34 -4.18
C ALA A 77 -2.83 -3.92 -2.73
N GLU A 78 -2.45 -4.72 -1.73
CA GLU A 78 -2.59 -4.38 -0.31
C GLU A 78 -1.71 -3.18 0.09
N TYR A 79 -0.52 -3.05 -0.51
CA TYR A 79 0.37 -1.90 -0.30
C TYR A 79 -0.31 -0.60 -0.73
N TYR A 80 -0.94 -0.58 -1.91
CA TYR A 80 -1.67 0.58 -2.40
C TYR A 80 -3.01 0.82 -1.69
N LEU A 81 -3.47 -0.13 -0.88
CA LEU A 81 -4.59 0.04 0.06
C LEU A 81 -4.12 0.48 1.47
N ASN A 82 -2.82 0.77 1.65
CA ASN A 82 -2.19 1.09 2.92
C ASN A 82 -2.23 -0.04 3.97
N HIS A 83 -2.53 -1.27 3.58
CA HIS A 83 -2.50 -2.43 4.47
C HIS A 83 -1.08 -3.02 4.52
N PHE A 84 -0.11 -2.24 5.01
CA PHE A 84 1.31 -2.58 4.92
C PHE A 84 1.71 -3.88 5.64
N GLU A 85 1.05 -4.22 6.75
CA GLU A 85 1.25 -5.50 7.44
C GLU A 85 0.83 -6.70 6.56
N SER A 86 -0.34 -6.59 5.92
CA SER A 86 -0.87 -7.61 4.99
C SER A 86 0.03 -7.72 3.76
N ALA A 87 0.48 -6.58 3.23
CA ALA A 87 1.38 -6.52 2.09
C ALA A 87 2.73 -7.19 2.41
N HIS A 88 3.35 -6.84 3.55
CA HIS A 88 4.60 -7.45 4.03
C HIS A 88 4.49 -8.97 4.17
N ALA A 89 3.40 -9.44 4.79
CA ALA A 89 3.13 -10.87 4.93
C ALA A 89 3.01 -11.57 3.57
N ALA A 90 2.28 -10.97 2.62
CA ALA A 90 2.13 -11.51 1.28
C ALA A 90 3.49 -11.58 0.55
N PHE A 91 4.29 -10.52 0.56
CA PHE A 91 5.62 -10.52 -0.08
C PHE A 91 6.58 -11.52 0.56
N THR A 92 6.57 -11.65 1.90
CA THR A 92 7.38 -12.62 2.62
C THR A 92 7.01 -14.06 2.24
N GLN A 93 5.71 -14.35 2.12
CA GLN A 93 5.24 -15.67 1.65
C GLN A 93 5.63 -15.93 0.20
N GLY A 94 5.53 -14.92 -0.68
CA GLY A 94 5.97 -15.02 -2.07
C GLY A 94 7.47 -15.31 -2.18
N GLN A 95 8.30 -14.65 -1.38
CA GLN A 95 9.75 -14.88 -1.33
C GLN A 95 10.10 -16.31 -0.88
N GLN A 96 9.35 -16.88 0.06
CA GLN A 96 9.56 -18.27 0.48
C GLN A 96 9.31 -19.28 -0.66
N LEU A 97 8.44 -18.93 -1.61
CA LEU A 97 8.15 -19.76 -2.79
C LEU A 97 9.12 -19.49 -3.94
N ASP A 98 9.62 -18.27 -4.08
CA ASP A 98 10.61 -17.87 -5.07
C ASP A 98 11.64 -16.90 -4.46
N ASP A 99 12.71 -17.48 -3.90
CA ASP A 99 13.81 -16.73 -3.28
C ASP A 99 14.73 -16.06 -4.31
N SER A 100 14.58 -16.38 -5.59
CA SER A 100 15.43 -15.83 -6.66
C SER A 100 15.02 -14.41 -7.07
N ASP A 101 13.74 -14.07 -6.91
CA ASP A 101 13.20 -12.77 -7.28
C ASP A 101 13.45 -11.72 -6.19
N LYS A 102 14.44 -10.85 -6.45
CA LYS A 102 14.80 -9.74 -5.56
C LYS A 102 13.70 -8.68 -5.42
N SER A 103 12.68 -8.70 -6.27
CA SER A 103 11.54 -7.79 -6.18
C SER A 103 10.83 -7.93 -4.83
N TYR A 104 10.76 -9.14 -4.27
CA TYR A 104 10.18 -9.35 -2.94
C TYR A 104 10.97 -8.61 -1.86
N GLU A 105 12.31 -8.66 -1.87
CA GLU A 105 13.15 -7.94 -0.90
C GLU A 105 12.91 -6.43 -0.95
N ILE A 106 12.79 -5.87 -2.16
CA ILE A 106 12.51 -4.44 -2.36
C ILE A 106 11.15 -4.07 -1.78
N TRP A 107 10.11 -4.85 -2.07
CA TRP A 107 8.77 -4.60 -1.58
C TRP A 107 8.63 -4.81 -0.07
N ILE A 108 9.30 -5.83 0.49
CA ILE A 108 9.36 -6.09 1.93
C ILE A 108 9.97 -4.88 2.66
N LYS A 109 11.15 -4.41 2.22
CA LYS A 109 11.78 -3.22 2.79
C LYS A 109 10.88 -2.00 2.68
N ARG A 110 10.22 -1.82 1.54
CA ARG A 110 9.27 -0.72 1.36
C ARG A 110 8.09 -0.82 2.33
N CYS A 111 7.56 -2.01 2.58
CA CYS A 111 6.52 -2.21 3.58
C CYS A 111 7.05 -1.93 5.00
N GLU A 112 8.27 -2.35 5.32
CA GLU A 112 8.93 -2.07 6.61
C GLU A 112 9.20 -0.59 6.82
N GLU A 113 9.54 0.16 5.77
CA GLU A 113 9.69 1.62 5.81
C GLU A 113 8.35 2.29 6.07
N MET A 114 7.29 1.88 5.36
CA MET A 114 5.94 2.44 5.57
C MET A 114 5.36 2.05 6.93
N MET A 115 5.57 0.80 7.38
CA MET A 115 5.22 0.37 8.73
C MET A 115 6.11 1.04 9.77
N GLY A 116 7.38 1.29 9.46
CA GLY A 116 8.36 2.01 10.25
C GLY A 116 7.95 3.46 10.46
N ASP A 117 7.40 4.10 9.44
CA ASP A 117 6.82 5.44 9.54
C ASP A 117 5.50 5.42 10.34
N GLN A 118 4.68 4.36 10.17
CA GLN A 118 3.49 4.10 10.98
C GLN A 118 3.81 3.66 12.43
N THR A 119 5.00 3.08 12.70
CA THR A 119 5.47 2.59 14.01
C THR A 119 6.43 3.57 14.69
N GLN A 120 7.05 4.51 13.98
CA GLN A 120 7.48 5.78 14.57
C GLN A 120 6.25 6.61 15.00
N ASN A 121 5.07 6.28 14.46
CA ASN A 121 3.76 6.74 14.92
C ASN A 121 3.09 5.81 15.98
N CYS A 122 3.57 4.56 16.22
CA CYS A 122 2.89 3.58 17.09
C CYS A 122 3.75 2.75 18.06
N VAL A 123 5.07 2.89 18.10
CA VAL A 123 6.00 2.20 19.02
C VAL A 123 6.78 3.24 19.84
N ASP A 124 6.01 4.10 20.50
CA ASP A 124 6.27 4.45 21.89
C ASP A 124 5.01 4.12 22.71
N LYS A 125 4.56 2.86 22.63
CA LYS A 125 3.48 2.32 23.47
C LYS A 125 3.74 0.87 23.85
N GLN A 126 4.55 0.71 24.90
CA GLN A 126 4.36 -0.24 26.01
C GLN A 126 5.22 0.34 27.15
N THR A 127 4.71 1.01 28.19
CA THR A 127 3.85 0.48 29.27
C THR A 127 3.34 1.68 30.15
N PRO A 128 2.70 1.45 31.31
CA PRO A 128 1.32 1.79 31.63
C PRO A 128 1.05 3.23 32.16
N ALA A 129 -0.17 3.69 31.92
CA ALA A 129 -0.94 4.67 32.70
C ALA A 129 -0.51 6.16 32.70
N ALA A 130 -1.22 6.91 31.84
CA ALA A 130 -1.61 8.34 31.90
C ALA A 130 -0.64 9.40 31.31
N PRO A 131 -1.15 10.55 30.80
CA PRO A 131 -2.54 10.97 30.55
C PRO A 131 -2.87 11.08 29.05
N LEU A 132 -4.06 10.62 28.65
CA LEU A 132 -4.61 10.92 27.32
C LEU A 132 -4.80 12.43 27.18
N VAL A 133 -3.89 13.11 26.47
CA VAL A 133 -4.09 14.47 25.98
C VAL A 133 -5.25 14.41 24.98
N LYS A 134 -6.46 14.67 25.47
CA LYS A 134 -7.67 14.69 24.64
C LYS A 134 -7.58 15.84 23.64
N HIS A 135 -8.03 15.60 22.42
CA HIS A 135 -8.16 16.65 21.42
C HIS A 135 -9.61 16.75 20.92
N ASP A 136 -9.98 17.95 20.50
CA ASP A 136 -11.28 18.27 19.90
C ASP A 136 -11.06 19.23 18.74
N TRP A 137 -11.96 19.25 17.76
CA TRP A 137 -11.86 20.19 16.65
C TRP A 137 -13.23 20.71 16.22
N TYR A 138 -13.23 21.95 15.75
CA TYR A 138 -14.38 22.56 15.12
C TYR A 138 -13.90 23.49 14.00
N GLN A 139 -14.83 24.03 13.22
CA GLN A 139 -14.49 24.92 12.11
C GLN A 139 -15.45 26.10 12.02
N THR A 140 -14.96 27.17 11.43
CA THR A 140 -15.74 28.33 10.99
C THR A 140 -15.79 28.33 9.46
N GLU A 141 -16.41 29.37 8.89
CA GLU A 141 -16.43 29.55 7.42
C GLU A 141 -15.02 29.68 6.83
N SER A 142 -14.04 30.18 7.59
CA SER A 142 -12.70 30.48 7.06
C SER A 142 -11.53 29.83 7.82
N GLN A 143 -11.79 29.07 8.88
CA GLN A 143 -10.76 28.46 9.72
C GLN A 143 -11.16 27.08 10.21
N VAL A 144 -10.16 26.23 10.47
CA VAL A 144 -10.28 24.99 11.24
C VAL A 144 -9.50 25.17 12.53
N ILE A 145 -10.11 24.79 13.66
CA ILE A 145 -9.54 25.00 14.99
C ILE A 145 -9.44 23.65 15.68
N VAL A 146 -8.23 23.28 16.08
CA VAL A 146 -7.92 22.07 16.85
C VAL A 146 -7.51 22.48 18.26
N THR A 147 -8.09 21.85 19.27
CA THR A 147 -7.79 22.09 20.68
C THR A 147 -7.16 20.86 21.30
N LEU A 148 -5.92 20.98 21.77
CA LEU A 148 -5.20 19.92 22.50
C LEU A 148 -5.27 20.21 24.00
N MET A 149 -5.86 19.30 24.78
CA MET A 149 -6.00 19.47 26.24
C MET A 149 -4.73 19.05 26.97
N ALA A 150 -3.83 20.00 27.18
CA ALA A 150 -2.60 19.81 27.93
C ALA A 150 -2.53 20.79 29.12
N LYS A 151 -2.22 20.27 30.31
CA LYS A 151 -2.06 21.08 31.54
C LYS A 151 -0.58 21.29 31.82
N ASN A 152 -0.23 22.44 32.41
CA ASN A 152 1.14 22.80 32.81
C ASN A 152 2.14 22.81 31.65
N VAL A 153 1.72 23.29 30.48
CA VAL A 153 2.60 23.43 29.32
C VAL A 153 3.44 24.71 29.45
N PRO A 154 4.78 24.64 29.44
CA PRO A 154 5.62 25.82 29.43
C PRO A 154 5.47 26.56 28.09
N LYS A 155 5.55 27.91 28.12
CA LYS A 155 5.33 28.74 26.92
C LYS A 155 6.32 28.46 25.78
N ASP A 156 7.53 27.99 26.12
CA ASP A 156 8.59 27.62 25.17
C ASP A 156 8.60 26.13 24.83
N GLY A 157 7.77 25.31 25.49
CA GLY A 157 7.71 23.86 25.27
C GLY A 157 6.70 23.44 24.21
N VAL A 158 6.22 24.36 23.36
CA VAL A 158 5.31 24.01 22.27
C VAL A 158 5.89 24.45 20.95
N SER A 159 6.08 23.50 20.06
CA SER A 159 6.45 23.75 18.67
C SER A 159 5.31 23.29 17.77
N VAL A 160 4.81 24.17 16.91
CA VAL A 160 3.80 23.80 15.90
C VAL A 160 4.33 24.18 14.54
N LYS A 161 4.30 23.21 13.63
CA LYS A 161 4.66 23.37 12.22
C LYS A 161 3.40 23.15 11.38
N PHE A 162 3.20 24.06 10.43
CA PHE A 162 2.12 24.00 9.46
C PHE A 162 2.73 23.75 8.09
N THR A 163 2.21 22.78 7.36
CA THR A 163 2.40 22.65 5.91
C THR A 163 1.05 22.88 5.23
N GLU A 164 1.00 22.89 3.89
CA GLU A 164 -0.26 23.13 3.19
C GLU A 164 -1.31 22.07 3.52
N ARG A 165 -0.93 20.84 3.86
CA ARG A 165 -1.85 19.74 4.14
C ARG A 165 -1.53 18.97 5.42
N GLU A 166 -0.59 19.41 6.23
CA GLU A 166 -0.23 18.70 7.46
C GLU A 166 -0.08 19.67 8.63
N LEU A 167 -0.38 19.16 9.81
CA LEU A 167 -0.14 19.83 11.08
C LEU A 167 0.73 18.93 11.94
N ASN A 168 1.85 19.46 12.42
CA ASN A 168 2.70 18.76 13.37
C ASN A 168 2.93 19.63 14.62
N ALA A 169 2.44 19.18 15.77
CA ALA A 169 2.55 19.87 17.04
C ALA A 169 3.29 19.00 18.07
N ILE A 170 4.32 19.56 18.69
CA ILE A 170 5.13 18.92 19.74
C ILE A 170 4.93 19.72 21.03
N ILE A 171 4.52 19.04 22.10
CA ILE A 171 4.23 19.63 23.41
C ILE A 171 5.09 18.95 24.47
N GLN A 172 6.04 19.67 25.05
CA GLN A 172 6.84 19.21 26.18
C GLN A 172 5.99 19.25 27.45
N LEU A 173 5.64 18.09 28.00
CA LEU A 173 4.87 17.99 29.22
C LEU A 173 5.79 18.17 30.44
N ALA A 174 5.24 18.67 31.54
CA ALA A 174 5.97 18.81 32.80
C ALA A 174 6.42 17.46 33.41
N SER A 175 5.91 16.33 32.88
CA SER A 175 6.40 14.97 33.22
C SER A 175 7.76 14.65 32.61
N GLY A 176 8.26 15.46 31.67
CA GLY A 176 9.50 15.22 30.94
C GLY A 176 9.34 14.43 29.64
N GLU A 177 8.10 14.07 29.28
CA GLU A 177 7.77 13.39 28.02
C GLU A 177 7.23 14.40 26.98
N ASP A 178 7.68 14.26 25.73
CA ASP A 178 7.21 15.09 24.63
C ASP A 178 5.99 14.42 23.97
N PHE A 179 4.86 15.13 23.97
CA PHE A 179 3.65 14.72 23.27
C PHE A 179 3.67 15.24 21.84
N ILE A 180 3.70 14.33 20.87
CA ILE A 180 3.68 14.64 19.43
C ILE A 180 2.27 14.41 18.89
N PHE A 181 1.75 15.38 18.15
CA PHE A 181 0.44 15.37 17.53
C PHE A 181 0.57 15.72 16.05
N HIS A 182 0.38 14.74 15.19
CA HIS A 182 0.43 14.87 13.73
C HIS A 182 -0.97 14.68 13.13
N LEU A 183 -1.33 15.46 12.13
CA LEU A 183 -2.57 15.32 11.36
C LEU A 183 -2.31 15.53 9.86
N ASP A 184 -2.86 14.64 9.04
CA ASP A 184 -2.94 14.80 7.58
C ASP A 184 -4.30 15.41 7.21
N LEU A 185 -4.29 16.68 6.84
CA LEU A 185 -5.48 17.50 6.65
C LEU A 185 -6.20 17.18 5.33
N LEU A 186 -7.52 16.99 5.42
CA LEU A 186 -8.37 16.69 4.27
C LEU A 186 -8.26 17.75 3.15
N HIS A 187 -8.17 19.02 3.54
CA HIS A 187 -8.11 20.15 2.61
C HIS A 187 -6.92 21.07 2.92
N PRO A 188 -6.43 21.80 1.92
CA PRO A 188 -5.29 22.67 2.12
C PRO A 188 -5.61 23.85 3.05
N ILE A 189 -4.62 24.21 3.84
CA ILE A 189 -4.60 25.39 4.69
C ILE A 189 -3.53 26.36 4.20
N ASN A 190 -3.62 27.63 4.61
CA ASN A 190 -2.56 28.59 4.40
C ASN A 190 -1.62 28.58 5.64
N PRO A 191 -0.39 28.05 5.53
CA PRO A 191 0.52 27.93 6.67
C PRO A 191 0.92 29.28 7.26
N GLU A 192 1.14 30.29 6.42
CA GLU A 192 1.57 31.63 6.83
C GLU A 192 0.49 32.38 7.62
N GLN A 193 -0.79 32.07 7.37
CA GLN A 193 -1.94 32.64 8.07
C GLN A 193 -2.45 31.75 9.21
N SER A 194 -1.83 30.60 9.42
CA SER A 194 -2.16 29.67 10.51
C SER A 194 -1.32 30.01 11.75
N ASN A 195 -1.91 29.83 12.93
CA ASN A 195 -1.25 30.17 14.19
C ASN A 195 -1.71 29.24 15.31
N PHE A 196 -1.01 29.28 16.44
CA PHE A 196 -1.42 28.58 17.65
C PHE A 196 -1.31 29.49 18.87
N LYS A 197 -2.10 29.17 19.90
CA LYS A 197 -2.10 29.87 21.18
C LYS A 197 -2.01 28.88 22.31
N ILE A 198 -1.00 29.05 23.16
CA ILE A 198 -0.85 28.30 24.39
C ILE A 198 -1.70 28.97 25.48
N LEU A 199 -2.57 28.21 26.10
CA LEU A 199 -3.39 28.60 27.26
C LEU A 199 -3.03 27.71 28.45
N SER A 200 -3.49 28.08 29.65
CA SER A 200 -3.15 27.39 30.91
C SER A 200 -3.59 25.92 30.98
N SER A 201 -4.56 25.50 30.16
CA SER A 201 -5.10 24.13 30.17
C SER A 201 -5.35 23.56 28.77
N LYS A 202 -4.90 24.25 27.72
CA LYS A 202 -5.05 23.80 26.33
C LYS A 202 -4.09 24.53 25.39
N VAL A 203 -3.77 23.89 24.28
CA VAL A 203 -3.16 24.52 23.10
C VAL A 203 -4.24 24.62 22.03
N GLU A 204 -4.52 25.84 21.57
CA GLU A 204 -5.53 26.11 20.53
C GLU A 204 -4.80 26.42 19.22
N ILE A 205 -4.93 25.54 18.24
CA ILE A 205 -4.29 25.62 16.94
C ILE A 205 -5.35 26.07 15.93
N LYS A 206 -5.09 27.19 15.23
CA LYS A 206 -5.98 27.79 14.24
C LYS A 206 -5.34 27.72 12.87
N MET A 207 -5.97 26.96 11.99
CA MET A 207 -5.53 26.79 10.62
C MET A 207 -6.44 27.59 9.69
N LYS A 208 -5.84 28.44 8.85
CA LYS A 208 -6.59 29.23 7.87
C LYS A 208 -6.91 28.34 6.68
N LYS A 209 -8.19 28.19 6.33
CA LYS A 209 -8.57 27.45 5.13
C LYS A 209 -8.13 28.22 3.89
N THR A 210 -7.61 27.52 2.89
CA THR A 210 -7.31 28.10 1.57
C THR A 210 -8.60 28.37 0.81
N ASP A 211 -9.54 27.43 0.85
CA ASP A 211 -10.84 27.51 0.19
C ASP A 211 -11.98 27.69 1.20
N VAL A 212 -13.08 28.34 0.77
CA VAL A 212 -14.31 28.49 1.57
C VAL A 212 -15.12 27.18 1.49
N ILE A 213 -14.53 26.09 1.97
CA ILE A 213 -15.13 24.75 1.98
C ILE A 213 -15.42 24.33 3.43
N ARG A 214 -16.54 23.64 3.62
CA ARG A 214 -16.88 22.98 4.89
C ARG A 214 -16.24 21.60 4.92
N TRP A 215 -15.40 21.35 5.91
CA TRP A 215 -14.68 20.09 6.07
C TRP A 215 -15.62 19.05 6.70
N GLU A 216 -15.85 17.92 6.04
CA GLU A 216 -16.67 16.85 6.62
C GLU A 216 -15.91 16.05 7.68
N LYS A 217 -14.58 15.99 7.53
CA LYS A 217 -13.63 15.38 8.46
C LYS A 217 -12.40 16.28 8.60
N LEU A 218 -11.69 16.16 9.71
CA LEU A 218 -10.44 16.88 9.93
C LEU A 218 -9.31 16.30 9.08
N GLU A 219 -9.25 14.97 9.04
CA GLU A 219 -8.21 14.22 8.37
C GLU A 219 -8.71 13.59 7.08
N GLY A 220 -7.81 13.47 6.11
CA GLY A 220 -8.06 12.74 4.89
C GLY A 220 -6.86 12.75 3.95
N GLU A 221 -6.76 11.68 3.15
CA GLU A 221 -5.77 11.58 2.08
C GLU A 221 -6.02 12.72 1.08
N GLY A 222 -5.14 13.71 1.07
CA GLY A 222 -5.16 14.72 0.03
C GLY A 222 -5.09 14.03 -1.33
N GLN A 223 -6.02 14.34 -2.23
CA GLN A 223 -5.80 14.03 -3.64
C GLN A 223 -4.56 14.80 -4.11
N GLU A 224 -3.39 14.18 -4.00
CA GLU A 224 -2.19 14.61 -4.70
C GLU A 224 -2.17 13.94 -6.08
N SER A 225 -2.70 14.66 -7.05
CA SER A 225 -2.28 14.55 -8.44
C SER A 225 -0.84 15.05 -8.56
N HIS A 226 0.14 14.19 -8.29
CA HIS A 226 1.42 14.08 -8.99
C HIS A 226 2.19 12.88 -8.43
N ILE A 227 1.88 11.69 -8.94
CA ILE A 227 2.77 10.53 -8.81
C ILE A 227 4.04 10.89 -9.57
N LYS A 228 5.04 11.41 -8.86
CA LYS A 228 6.42 11.31 -9.32
C LYS A 228 6.78 9.83 -9.27
N HIS A 229 6.92 9.30 -10.47
CA HIS A 229 7.62 8.06 -10.79
C HIS A 229 6.85 6.76 -10.54
N PHE A 230 5.79 6.57 -11.35
CA PHE A 230 5.68 5.32 -12.09
C PHE A 230 6.95 5.22 -12.94
N ASN A 231 7.78 4.20 -12.72
CA ASN A 231 8.89 3.89 -13.62
C ASN A 231 8.47 2.69 -14.48
N PRO A 232 7.85 2.91 -15.66
CA PRO A 232 7.46 1.82 -16.56
C PRO A 232 8.64 1.14 -17.27
N ASP A 233 9.88 1.61 -17.07
CA ASP A 233 11.04 1.18 -17.86
C ASP A 233 11.99 0.21 -17.11
N GLY A 234 11.54 -0.38 -16.00
CA GLY A 234 12.38 -1.10 -15.04
C GLY A 234 12.24 -2.63 -15.01
N VAL A 235 12.11 -3.29 -16.16
CA VAL A 235 12.26 -4.75 -16.35
C VAL A 235 11.16 -5.64 -15.74
N TRP A 236 10.01 -5.76 -16.41
CA TRP A 236 9.17 -6.98 -16.37
C TRP A 236 9.60 -7.95 -17.47
N ARG A 237 10.88 -8.31 -17.52
CA ARG A 237 11.32 -9.37 -18.44
C ARG A 237 11.10 -10.72 -17.77
N TYR A 238 9.86 -11.21 -17.81
CA TYR A 238 9.64 -12.66 -17.80
C TYR A 238 10.43 -13.24 -18.97
N SER A 239 11.56 -13.88 -18.67
CA SER A 239 12.28 -14.70 -19.64
C SER A 239 11.65 -16.11 -19.57
N PRO A 240 10.98 -16.58 -20.63
CA PRO A 240 10.36 -17.89 -20.63
C PRO A 240 11.41 -18.93 -21.05
N GLU A 241 12.20 -19.43 -20.11
CA GLU A 241 13.07 -20.58 -20.37
C GLU A 241 13.38 -21.36 -19.09
N HIS A 242 12.46 -22.27 -18.74
CA HIS A 242 12.86 -23.58 -18.26
C HIS A 242 11.95 -24.63 -18.88
N GLN A 243 12.32 -25.01 -20.11
CA GLN A 243 12.15 -26.37 -20.58
C GLN A 243 12.92 -27.27 -19.60
N LEU A 244 12.21 -28.03 -18.77
CA LEU A 244 12.74 -29.28 -18.25
C LEU A 244 11.98 -30.43 -18.90
N ASP A 245 12.63 -30.89 -19.96
CA ASP A 245 12.47 -32.20 -20.56
C ASP A 245 12.97 -33.28 -19.60
N GLY A 246 12.26 -34.42 -19.55
CA GLY A 246 12.72 -35.69 -18.98
C GLY A 246 12.32 -35.94 -17.52
N CYS A 247 11.79 -37.09 -17.11
CA CYS A 247 11.64 -38.38 -17.79
C CYS A 247 10.86 -39.31 -16.85
N SER A 248 9.96 -40.15 -17.39
CA SER A 248 9.81 -41.53 -16.91
C SER A 248 9.13 -42.46 -17.92
N LYS A 249 10.02 -43.24 -18.56
CA LYS A 249 9.99 -44.69 -18.80
C LYS A 249 9.02 -45.34 -19.81
N GLU A 250 9.58 -46.42 -20.36
CA GLU A 250 9.05 -47.49 -21.22
C GLU A 250 9.20 -47.21 -22.72
N ASN A 251 9.81 -48.06 -23.56
CA ASN A 251 10.08 -49.49 -23.43
C ASN A 251 11.19 -49.94 -24.41
N SER A 252 11.87 -51.02 -24.02
CA SER A 252 12.60 -52.04 -24.79
C SER A 252 12.66 -51.96 -26.33
N GLY A 253 13.84 -52.17 -26.93
CA GLY A 253 13.92 -52.58 -28.35
C GLY A 253 15.29 -52.58 -29.03
N ASN A 254 16.23 -53.36 -28.49
CA ASN A 254 17.44 -53.93 -29.10
C ASN A 254 17.63 -53.79 -30.64
N GLU A 255 18.73 -53.17 -31.07
CA GLU A 255 19.25 -53.15 -32.45
C GLU A 255 20.52 -54.04 -32.50
N PRO A 256 20.73 -54.91 -33.51
CA PRO A 256 22.04 -55.48 -33.75
C PRO A 256 22.73 -54.80 -34.94
N SER A 257 23.84 -54.13 -34.60
CA SER A 257 25.15 -54.20 -35.25
C SER A 257 25.21 -54.39 -36.77
N ARG A 258 25.66 -53.33 -37.44
CA ARG A 258 26.45 -53.41 -38.67
C ARG A 258 27.70 -54.28 -38.45
N GLN A 259 28.03 -55.12 -39.42
CA GLN A 259 29.44 -55.40 -39.74
C GLN A 259 29.61 -55.89 -41.18
N CYS A 260 30.61 -55.26 -41.83
CA CYS A 260 31.26 -55.54 -43.11
C CYS A 260 30.54 -55.10 -44.39
#